data_AF-A0A1L9X216-F1
#
_entry.id   AF-A0A1L9X216-F1
#
_cell.length_a   1.000
_cell.length_b   1.000
_cell.length_c   1.000
_cell.angle_alpha   90.00
_cell.angle_beta   90.00
_cell.angle_gamma   90.00
#
_symmetry.space_group_name_H-M   'P 1'
#
loop_
_entity.id
_entity.type
_entity.pdbx_description
1 polymer ?
#
loop_
_entity_poly.entity_id
_entity_poly.type
_entity_poly.pdbx_seq_one_letter_code
_entity_poly.pdbx_strand_id
1 'polypeptide(L)'
;MLPCYARALNQTIERFRATIAAIFSGHRHLDLFQVYYRYLSPNNASNCSSNASRGAVAIKYNITPSLTSERGRPAFRLYVVDPATWEVVDHTVYVTANPRGQGLPPQGGAKLTWKKYYSAREAYGTDTEEDGLSPAFWDELTVRMAGNETLFEEWWARRTRCSWVKPCHGVCVGGGKSAT
;
A
#
# COMPACT_ATOMS: atom_id res chain seq x y z
N MET A 1 -15.89 -2.57 16.17
CA MET A 1 -16.98 -3.11 15.33
C MET A 1 -16.91 -2.40 13.98
N LEU A 2 -16.75 -3.12 12.86
CA LEU A 2 -16.74 -2.49 11.54
C LEU A 2 -18.16 -2.00 11.19
N PRO A 3 -18.32 -0.84 10.53
CA PRO A 3 -19.62 -0.41 10.00
C PRO A 3 -20.26 -1.49 9.12
N CYS A 4 -21.59 -1.56 9.08
CA CYS A 4 -22.35 -2.60 8.36
C CYS A 4 -21.91 -2.77 6.90
N TYR A 5 -21.68 -1.65 6.19
CA TYR A 5 -21.17 -1.63 4.82
C TYR A 5 -19.79 -2.30 4.70
N ALA A 6 -18.86 -1.98 5.61
CA ALA A 6 -17.50 -2.51 5.56
C ALA A 6 -17.46 -4.01 5.83
N ARG A 7 -18.36 -4.50 6.70
CA ARG A 7 -18.54 -5.94 6.95
C ARG A 7 -19.07 -6.67 5.71
N ALA A 8 -20.12 -6.13 5.08
CA ALA A 8 -20.71 -6.72 3.87
C ALA A 8 -19.71 -6.76 2.71
N LEU A 9 -18.92 -5.70 2.54
CA LEU A 9 -17.84 -5.64 1.55
C LEU A 9 -16.80 -6.73 1.80
N ASN A 10 -16.35 -6.90 3.06
CA ASN A 10 -15.38 -7.94 3.40
C ASN A 10 -15.90 -9.35 3.06
N GLN A 11 -17.16 -9.65 3.42
CA GLN A 11 -17.79 -10.94 3.11
C GLN A 11 -17.88 -11.19 1.60
N THR A 12 -18.17 -10.15 0.82
CA THR A 12 -18.22 -10.24 -0.64
C THR A 12 -16.85 -10.56 -1.22
N ILE A 13 -15.81 -9.84 -0.76
CA ILE A 13 -14.42 -10.06 -1.20
C ILE A 13 -13.99 -11.49 -0.87
N GLU A 14 -14.25 -11.97 0.35
CA GLU A 14 -13.90 -13.33 0.77
C GLU A 14 -14.62 -14.40 -0.07
N ARG A 15 -15.90 -14.18 -0.41
CA ARG A 15 -16.73 -15.09 -1.21
C ARG A 15 -16.26 -15.19 -2.66
N PHE A 16 -15.79 -14.09 -3.23
CA PHE A 16 -15.34 -13.98 -4.63
C PHE A 16 -13.82 -13.86 -4.77
N ARG A 17 -13.05 -14.26 -3.75
CA ARG A 17 -11.58 -14.18 -3.74
C ARG A 17 -10.89 -14.89 -4.91
N ALA A 18 -11.50 -15.93 -5.47
CA ALA A 18 -10.97 -16.66 -6.62
C ALA A 18 -11.27 -15.95 -7.97
N THR A 19 -12.05 -14.88 -7.95
CA THR A 19 -12.46 -14.11 -9.14
C THR A 19 -11.90 -12.69 -9.09
N ILE A 20 -11.75 -12.10 -7.91
CA ILE A 20 -11.20 -10.76 -7.73
C ILE A 20 -9.68 -10.83 -7.76
N ALA A 21 -9.05 -10.35 -8.83
CA ALA A 21 -7.59 -10.30 -8.95
C ALA A 21 -6.95 -9.15 -8.15
N ALA A 22 -7.57 -7.96 -8.15
CA ALA A 22 -7.08 -6.81 -7.40
C ALA A 22 -8.19 -5.79 -7.11
N ILE A 23 -8.03 -5.00 -6.04
CA ILE A 23 -8.93 -3.91 -5.67
C ILE A 23 -8.15 -2.59 -5.61
N PHE A 24 -8.61 -1.57 -6.34
CA PHE A 24 -7.98 -0.25 -6.38
C PHE A 24 -8.88 0.81 -5.75
N SER A 25 -8.33 1.67 -4.91
CA SER A 25 -9.09 2.76 -4.28
C SER A 25 -8.21 3.98 -4.03
N GLY A 26 -8.81 5.16 -3.90
CA GLY A 26 -8.10 6.44 -3.73
C GLY A 26 -8.51 7.18 -2.46
N HIS A 27 -8.80 8.48 -2.60
CA HIS A 27 -9.34 9.37 -1.56
C HIS A 27 -8.38 9.79 -0.42
N ARG A 28 -7.51 8.91 0.07
CA ARG A 28 -6.61 9.25 1.20
C ARG A 28 -5.42 10.14 0.85
N HIS A 29 -5.07 10.26 -0.44
CA HIS A 29 -3.92 11.02 -0.96
C HIS A 29 -2.53 10.59 -0.42
N LEU A 30 -2.44 9.47 0.29
CA LEU A 30 -1.20 8.92 0.87
C LEU A 30 -0.65 7.78 0.02
N ASP A 31 0.38 7.05 0.45
CA ASP A 31 0.74 5.73 -0.07
C ASP A 31 0.41 4.62 0.95
N LEU A 32 -0.62 3.78 0.76
CA LEU A 32 -1.04 2.71 1.68
C LEU A 32 -1.62 1.52 0.91
N PHE A 33 -1.64 0.38 1.57
CA PHE A 33 -2.31 -0.83 1.12
C PHE A 33 -3.15 -1.41 2.25
N GLN A 34 -4.09 -2.29 1.91
CA GLN A 34 -4.94 -2.99 2.87
C GLN A 34 -5.04 -4.45 2.47
N VAL A 35 -4.59 -5.34 3.35
CA VAL A 35 -4.71 -6.80 3.19
C VAL A 35 -6.04 -7.25 3.78
N TYR A 36 -6.78 -8.07 3.02
CA TYR A 36 -8.01 -8.71 3.46
C TYR A 36 -7.69 -10.14 3.89
N TYR A 37 -8.26 -10.56 5.01
CA TYR A 37 -8.05 -11.89 5.57
C TYR A 37 -9.36 -12.67 5.59
N ARG A 38 -9.24 -13.99 5.48
CA ARG A 38 -10.34 -14.93 5.67
C ARG A 38 -10.92 -14.80 7.07
N TYR A 39 -12.23 -14.91 7.20
CA TYR A 39 -12.87 -14.96 8.50
C TYR A 39 -12.55 -16.30 9.17
N LEU A 40 -11.76 -16.28 10.24
CA LEU A 40 -11.55 -17.44 11.12
C LEU A 40 -12.56 -17.36 12.27
N SER A 41 -13.31 -18.44 12.46
CA SER A 41 -14.20 -18.58 13.62
C SER A 41 -13.38 -18.44 14.91
N PRO A 42 -13.89 -17.79 15.98
CA PRO A 42 -13.18 -17.59 17.24
C PRO A 42 -12.58 -18.87 17.84
N ASN A 43 -13.21 -20.02 17.58
CA ASN A 43 -12.76 -21.33 18.07
C ASN A 43 -11.50 -21.87 17.37
N ASN A 44 -11.05 -21.25 16.27
CA ASN A 44 -9.84 -21.61 15.52
C ASN A 44 -8.74 -20.54 15.59
N ALA A 45 -8.94 -19.47 16.37
CA ALA A 45 -7.97 -18.39 16.51
C ALA A 45 -6.68 -18.80 17.25
N SER A 46 -6.72 -19.91 18.02
CA SER A 46 -5.58 -20.46 18.76
C SER A 46 -4.53 -21.15 17.90
N ASN A 47 -4.83 -21.47 16.63
CA ASN A 47 -3.88 -22.06 15.67
C ASN A 47 -3.18 -21.03 14.77
N CYS A 48 -3.04 -19.77 15.23
CA CYS A 48 -2.19 -18.80 14.55
C CYS A 48 -0.71 -19.06 14.90
N SER A 49 -0.18 -20.25 14.59
CA SER A 49 1.26 -20.48 14.62
C SER A 49 1.88 -19.82 13.40
N SER A 50 2.89 -19.00 13.66
CA SER A 50 3.84 -18.40 12.73
C SER A 50 4.12 -19.25 11.48
N ASN A 51 4.08 -18.61 10.31
CA ASN A 51 4.73 -19.00 9.04
C ASN A 51 3.86 -19.50 7.88
N ALA A 52 2.53 -19.53 8.00
CA ALA A 52 1.66 -19.62 6.82
C ALA A 52 0.81 -18.35 6.75
N SER A 53 0.82 -17.69 5.58
CA SER A 53 -0.13 -16.63 5.18
C SER A 53 -1.41 -16.71 6.00
N ARG A 54 -1.76 -15.68 6.77
CA ARG A 54 -2.84 -15.72 7.79
C ARG A 54 -4.26 -15.84 7.21
N GLY A 55 -4.39 -16.51 6.06
CA GLY A 55 -5.55 -16.50 5.20
C GLY A 55 -5.70 -15.18 4.46
N ALA A 56 -4.60 -14.53 4.04
CA ALA A 56 -4.70 -13.36 3.17
C ALA A 56 -5.44 -13.75 1.88
N VAL A 57 -6.60 -13.14 1.62
CA VAL A 57 -7.51 -13.51 0.51
C VAL A 57 -7.53 -12.49 -0.62
N ALA A 58 -7.19 -11.24 -0.33
CA ALA A 58 -7.16 -10.19 -1.35
C ALA A 58 -6.28 -9.03 -0.88
N ILE A 59 -5.70 -8.33 -1.85
CA ILE A 59 -5.02 -7.06 -1.63
C ILE A 59 -5.88 -5.92 -2.18
N LYS A 60 -6.01 -4.87 -1.39
CA LYS A 60 -6.51 -3.59 -1.84
C LYS A 60 -5.37 -2.59 -1.87
N TYR A 61 -5.04 -2.15 -3.08
CA TYR A 61 -4.18 -1.00 -3.32
C TYR A 61 -4.99 0.24 -2.96
N ASN A 62 -4.95 0.54 -1.67
CA ASN A 62 -5.85 1.47 -1.03
C ASN A 62 -5.35 2.89 -1.18
N ILE A 63 -4.80 3.20 -2.36
CA ILE A 63 -4.23 4.49 -2.69
C ILE A 63 -3.80 4.55 -4.15
N THR A 64 -4.13 5.65 -4.78
CA THR A 64 -3.30 6.23 -5.82
C THR A 64 -2.74 7.52 -5.20
N PRO A 65 -1.45 7.84 -5.40
CA PRO A 65 -0.98 9.17 -5.10
C PRO A 65 -1.89 10.18 -5.81
N SER A 66 -2.18 11.28 -5.13
CA SER A 66 -3.00 12.33 -5.73
C SER A 66 -2.14 13.17 -6.67
N LEU A 67 -2.75 13.64 -7.75
CA LEU A 67 -2.20 14.75 -8.54
C LEU A 67 -2.23 16.06 -7.74
N THR A 68 -3.05 16.13 -6.70
CA THR A 68 -3.08 17.29 -5.79
C THR A 68 -1.87 17.27 -4.85
N SER A 69 -1.29 18.45 -4.60
CA SER A 69 -0.10 18.63 -3.75
C SER A 69 -0.43 18.72 -2.24
N GLU A 70 -1.63 18.30 -1.86
CA GLU A 70 -2.18 18.47 -0.50
C GLU A 70 -1.40 17.64 0.53
N ARG A 71 -1.05 16.38 0.19
CA ARG A 71 -0.38 15.43 1.09
C ARG A 71 0.96 14.90 0.57
N GLY A 72 1.61 15.68 -0.28
CA GLY A 72 2.93 15.38 -0.84
C GLY A 72 3.12 16.00 -2.23
N ARG A 73 4.15 15.55 -2.95
CA ARG A 73 4.33 15.92 -4.36
C ARG A 73 3.22 15.29 -5.21
N PRO A 74 2.72 15.95 -6.27
CA PRO A 74 1.87 15.33 -7.26
C PRO A 74 2.51 14.03 -7.78
N ALA A 75 1.71 12.98 -7.87
CA ALA A 75 2.18 11.68 -8.29
C ALA A 75 1.09 10.84 -8.93
N PHE A 76 1.50 9.91 -9.78
CA PHE A 76 0.64 8.88 -10.35
C PHE A 76 1.32 7.51 -10.21
N ARG A 77 0.57 6.44 -10.42
CA ARG A 77 1.06 5.08 -10.32
C ARG A 77 0.72 4.30 -11.59
N LEU A 78 1.67 3.49 -12.04
CA LEU A 78 1.51 2.51 -13.10
C LEU A 78 1.52 1.11 -12.48
N TYR A 79 0.56 0.28 -12.86
CA TYR A 79 0.49 -1.12 -12.46
C TYR A 79 0.88 -1.99 -13.64
N VAL A 80 1.78 -2.94 -13.41
CA VAL A 80 2.11 -4.00 -14.35
C VAL A 80 1.27 -5.20 -13.95
N VAL A 81 0.48 -5.72 -14.89
CA VAL A 81 -0.46 -6.82 -14.67
C VAL A 81 -0.09 -7.96 -15.60
N ASP A 82 -0.12 -9.19 -15.09
CA ASP A 82 0.09 -10.38 -15.90
C ASP A 82 -1.13 -10.60 -16.81
N PRO A 83 -0.96 -10.69 -18.15
CA PRO A 83 -2.07 -10.91 -19.08
C PRO A 83 -2.77 -12.27 -18.91
N ALA A 84 -2.13 -13.27 -18.28
CA ALA A 84 -2.70 -14.60 -18.10
C ALA A 84 -3.51 -14.72 -16.80
N THR A 85 -2.96 -14.24 -15.68
CA THR A 85 -3.58 -14.38 -14.34
C THR A 85 -4.35 -13.15 -13.90
N TRP A 86 -4.14 -12.00 -14.56
CA TRP A 86 -4.62 -10.67 -14.16
C TRP A 86 -4.12 -10.19 -12.80
N GLU A 87 -3.10 -10.86 -12.25
CA GLU A 87 -2.47 -10.46 -11.00
C GLU A 87 -1.53 -9.28 -11.21
N VAL A 88 -1.42 -8.43 -10.18
CA VAL A 88 -0.52 -7.28 -10.22
C VAL A 88 0.89 -7.76 -9.93
N VAL A 89 1.77 -7.67 -10.92
CA VAL A 89 3.16 -8.12 -10.84
C VAL A 89 4.04 -7.05 -10.17
N ASP A 90 3.83 -5.79 -10.50
CA ASP A 90 4.55 -4.67 -9.88
C ASP A 90 3.73 -3.38 -9.96
N HIS A 91 4.06 -2.41 -9.11
CA HIS A 91 3.60 -1.04 -9.30
C HIS A 91 4.75 -0.05 -9.19
N THR A 92 4.78 0.92 -10.10
CA THR A 92 5.76 2.00 -10.10
C THR A 92 5.08 3.34 -9.84
N VAL A 93 5.60 4.09 -8.88
CA VAL A 93 5.13 5.43 -8.56
C VAL A 93 6.02 6.48 -9.24
N TYR A 94 5.40 7.45 -9.90
CA TYR A 94 6.07 8.60 -10.49
C TYR A 94 5.68 9.86 -9.75
N VAL A 95 6.67 10.69 -9.42
CA VAL A 95 6.49 11.97 -8.73
C VAL A 95 7.00 13.11 -9.62
N THR A 96 6.47 14.31 -9.43
CA THR A 96 7.04 15.49 -10.06
C THR A 96 8.43 15.77 -9.49
N ALA A 97 9.39 16.08 -10.35
CA ALA A 97 10.74 16.44 -9.95
C ALA A 97 10.78 17.73 -9.12
N ASN A 98 9.80 18.62 -9.29
CA ASN A 98 9.74 19.87 -8.55
C ASN A 98 9.32 19.62 -7.08
N PRO A 99 10.15 19.99 -6.09
CA PRO A 99 9.71 20.12 -4.71
C PRO A 99 8.68 21.25 -4.60
N ARG A 100 7.85 21.22 -3.54
CA ARG A 100 6.98 22.36 -3.20
C ARG A 100 7.76 23.68 -3.25
N GLY A 101 7.14 24.72 -3.80
CA GLY A 101 7.58 26.12 -3.61
C GLY A 101 8.26 26.77 -4.80
N GLN A 102 8.74 26.01 -5.79
CA GLN A 102 8.98 26.59 -7.11
C GLN A 102 7.65 26.53 -7.85
N GLY A 103 7.08 27.69 -8.14
CA GLY A 103 5.74 27.84 -8.71
C GLY A 103 5.49 26.87 -9.87
N LEU A 104 4.21 26.60 -10.13
CA LEU A 104 3.83 26.19 -11.47
C LEU A 104 4.61 27.09 -12.44
N PRO A 105 5.25 26.52 -13.47
CA PRO A 105 5.95 27.37 -14.41
C PRO A 105 5.01 28.49 -14.85
N PRO A 106 5.51 29.74 -14.90
CA PRO A 106 4.69 30.89 -15.25
C PRO A 106 3.87 30.54 -16.49
N GLN A 107 2.57 30.87 -16.48
CA GLN A 107 1.61 30.48 -17.52
C GLN A 107 2.26 30.59 -18.91
N GLY A 108 2.67 29.45 -19.47
CA GLY A 108 3.66 29.47 -20.55
C GLY A 108 4.65 28.30 -20.53
N GLY A 109 4.15 27.06 -20.51
CA GLY A 109 4.84 25.98 -21.23
C GLY A 109 6.04 25.26 -20.59
N ALA A 110 6.40 25.44 -19.31
CA ALA A 110 7.44 24.55 -18.77
C ALA A 110 6.88 23.13 -18.55
N LYS A 111 7.56 22.16 -19.15
CA LYS A 111 7.20 20.75 -19.14
C LYS A 111 7.36 20.17 -17.73
N LEU A 112 6.25 19.72 -17.13
CA LEU A 112 6.29 18.94 -15.89
C LEU A 112 7.12 17.67 -16.13
N THR A 113 8.24 17.55 -15.43
CA THR A 113 9.09 16.36 -15.49
C THR A 113 8.68 15.38 -14.40
N TRP A 114 8.35 14.16 -14.82
CA TRP A 114 8.00 13.06 -13.95
C TRP A 114 9.22 12.15 -13.80
N LYS A 115 9.55 11.79 -12.56
CA LYS A 115 10.64 10.88 -12.25
C LYS A 115 10.09 9.66 -11.53
N LYS A 116 10.63 8.48 -11.86
CA LYS A 116 10.37 7.25 -11.10
C LYS A 116 10.78 7.50 -9.65
N TYR A 117 9.86 7.27 -8.71
CA TYR A 117 10.09 7.43 -7.29
C TYR A 117 10.49 6.10 -6.66
N TYR A 118 9.67 5.07 -6.83
CA TYR A 118 10.02 3.69 -6.48
C TYR A 118 9.17 2.70 -7.27
N SER A 119 9.68 1.48 -7.42
CA SER A 119 8.90 0.28 -7.76
C SER A 119 8.66 -0.52 -6.49
N ALA A 120 7.49 -1.14 -6.35
CA ALA A 120 7.17 -1.94 -5.18
C ALA A 120 8.11 -3.13 -5.03
N ARG A 121 8.42 -3.83 -6.14
CA ARG A 121 9.40 -4.92 -6.13
C ARG A 121 10.80 -4.44 -5.78
N GLU A 122 11.21 -3.29 -6.31
CA GLU A 122 12.54 -2.71 -6.00
C GLU A 122 12.67 -2.32 -4.52
N ALA A 123 11.59 -1.83 -3.89
CA ALA A 123 11.62 -1.36 -2.51
C ALA A 123 11.34 -2.44 -1.46
N TYR A 124 10.53 -3.46 -1.80
CA TYR A 124 10.00 -4.42 -0.84
C TYR A 124 10.19 -5.88 -1.26
N GLY A 125 10.58 -6.14 -2.50
CA GLY A 125 10.86 -7.48 -2.99
C GLY A 125 12.11 -8.07 -2.34
N THR A 126 12.16 -9.39 -2.25
CA THR A 126 13.38 -10.15 -1.98
C THR A 126 13.83 -10.85 -3.27
N ASP A 127 15.07 -11.32 -3.29
CA ASP A 127 15.67 -12.01 -4.46
C ASP A 127 14.92 -13.30 -4.87
N THR A 128 13.99 -13.77 -4.03
CA THR A 128 13.22 -15.01 -4.20
C THR A 128 11.78 -14.79 -4.66
N GLU A 129 11.31 -13.54 -4.77
CA GLU A 129 9.91 -13.22 -5.08
C GLU A 129 9.75 -13.07 -6.60
N GLU A 130 9.65 -14.21 -7.28
CA GLU A 130 9.30 -14.27 -8.70
C GLU A 130 7.79 -14.11 -8.95
N ASP A 131 6.95 -14.35 -7.94
CA ASP A 131 5.49 -14.54 -8.06
C ASP A 131 4.63 -13.25 -7.97
N GLY A 132 5.23 -12.07 -8.17
CA GLY A 132 4.46 -10.80 -8.20
C GLY A 132 3.96 -10.32 -6.83
N LEU A 133 3.09 -9.29 -6.81
CA LEU A 133 2.63 -8.62 -5.58
C LEU A 133 1.37 -9.30 -4.97
N SER A 134 1.47 -10.59 -4.70
CA SER A 134 0.36 -11.41 -4.17
C SER A 134 -0.12 -10.94 -2.77
N PRO A 135 -1.33 -11.30 -2.33
CA PRO A 135 -1.78 -11.00 -0.96
C PRO A 135 -0.85 -11.56 0.13
N ALA A 136 -0.17 -12.68 -0.13
CA ALA A 136 0.80 -13.27 0.78
C ALA A 136 2.07 -12.41 0.89
N PHE A 137 2.57 -11.87 -0.23
CA PHE A 137 3.67 -10.92 -0.24
C PHE A 137 3.40 -9.71 0.68
N TRP A 138 2.20 -9.14 0.59
CA TRP A 138 1.83 -7.99 1.42
C TRP A 138 1.63 -8.35 2.90
N ASP A 139 1.12 -9.54 3.22
CA ASP A 139 1.06 -10.05 4.59
C ASP A 139 2.48 -10.19 5.17
N GLU A 140 3.38 -10.84 4.44
CA GLU A 140 4.76 -11.01 4.87
C GLU A 140 5.48 -9.68 5.03
N LEU A 141 5.29 -8.73 4.11
CA LEU A 141 5.84 -7.38 4.24
C LEU A 141 5.39 -6.72 5.57
N THR A 142 4.14 -6.90 6.01
CA THR A 142 3.70 -6.37 7.31
C THR A 142 4.41 -7.02 8.48
N VAL A 143 4.70 -8.31 8.41
CA VAL A 143 5.48 -9.04 9.43
C VAL A 143 6.94 -8.57 9.43
N ARG A 144 7.56 -8.43 8.25
CA ARG A 144 8.93 -7.89 8.11
C ARG A 144 9.03 -6.47 8.68
N MET A 145 8.07 -5.60 8.38
CA MET A 145 8.01 -4.24 8.94
C MET A 145 7.82 -4.23 10.47
N ALA A 146 7.11 -5.21 11.03
CA ALA A 146 6.96 -5.31 12.48
C ALA A 146 8.27 -5.70 13.19
N GLY A 147 9.16 -6.44 12.51
CA GLY A 147 10.47 -6.85 13.04
C GLY A 147 11.64 -5.93 12.66
N ASN A 148 11.47 -5.03 11.68
CA ASN A 148 12.53 -4.16 11.17
C ASN A 148 12.06 -2.70 11.13
N GLU A 149 12.52 -1.90 12.10
CA GLU A 149 12.14 -0.49 12.24
C GLU A 149 12.60 0.35 11.04
N THR A 150 13.79 0.12 10.49
CA THR A 150 14.28 0.85 9.31
C THR A 150 13.37 0.64 8.12
N LEU A 151 12.94 -0.59 7.85
CA LEU A 151 12.00 -0.90 6.77
C LEU A 151 10.64 -0.21 6.97
N PHE A 152 10.16 -0.16 8.22
CA PHE A 152 8.93 0.54 8.56
C PHE A 152 9.05 2.05 8.36
N GLU A 153 10.14 2.69 8.81
CA GLU A 153 10.40 4.12 8.62
C GLU A 153 10.47 4.49 7.15
N GLU A 154 11.12 3.65 6.37
CA GLU A 154 11.23 3.72 4.93
C GLU A 154 9.86 3.65 4.23
N TRP A 155 9.01 2.70 4.63
CA TRP A 155 7.62 2.66 4.18
C TRP A 155 6.85 3.89 4.63
N TRP A 156 6.99 4.30 5.89
CA TRP A 156 6.30 5.43 6.50
C TRP A 156 6.58 6.75 5.78
N ALA A 157 7.83 6.98 5.38
CA ALA A 157 8.25 8.12 4.59
C ALA A 157 7.66 8.09 3.17
N ARG A 158 7.61 6.91 2.53
CA ARG A 158 7.05 6.75 1.17
C ARG A 158 5.55 7.07 1.12
N ARG A 159 4.80 6.90 2.22
CA ARG A 159 3.36 7.25 2.31
C ARG A 159 3.07 8.70 1.97
N THR A 160 3.97 9.60 2.30
CA THR A 160 3.83 11.03 1.98
C THR A 160 4.81 11.47 0.89
N ARG A 161 5.43 10.52 0.19
CA ARG A 161 6.44 10.76 -0.85
C ARG A 161 7.61 11.58 -0.31
N CYS A 162 8.08 11.20 0.89
CA CYS A 162 9.09 11.89 1.70
C CYS A 162 8.74 13.36 2.01
N SER A 163 7.45 13.71 2.06
CA SER A 163 6.99 15.07 2.37
C SER A 163 6.33 15.10 3.74
N TRP A 164 6.75 16.00 4.64
CA TRP A 164 6.11 16.15 5.95
C TRP A 164 6.05 14.83 6.75
N VAL A 165 7.13 14.05 6.72
CA VAL A 165 7.23 12.78 7.44
C VAL A 165 7.26 13.08 8.94
N LYS A 166 6.18 12.75 9.66
CA LYS A 166 6.16 12.84 11.12
C LYS A 166 6.86 11.61 11.70
N PRO A 167 7.81 11.75 12.65
CA PRO A 167 8.40 10.59 13.33
C PRO A 167 7.30 9.71 13.92
N CYS A 168 7.41 8.38 13.77
CA CYS A 168 6.41 7.42 14.20
C CYS A 168 7.11 6.25 14.90
N HIS A 169 7.26 6.36 16.22
CA HIS A 169 7.85 5.33 17.06
C HIS A 169 6.83 4.83 18.10
N GLY A 170 7.07 3.63 18.64
CA GLY A 170 6.25 3.04 19.70
C GLY A 170 4.77 2.86 19.29
N VAL A 171 3.85 3.50 20.03
CA VAL A 171 2.39 3.34 19.87
C VAL A 171 1.89 3.67 18.45
N CYS A 172 2.59 4.57 17.75
CA CYS A 172 2.27 4.95 16.38
C CYS A 172 2.46 3.77 15.40
N VAL A 173 3.45 2.91 15.63
CA VAL A 173 3.77 1.73 14.81
C VAL A 173 2.69 0.66 14.95
N GLY A 174 2.18 0.45 16.18
CA GLY A 174 1.14 -0.53 16.47
C GLY A 174 -0.28 -0.13 16.06
N GLY A 175 -0.47 1.02 15.41
CA GLY A 175 -1.79 1.53 15.03
C GLY A 175 -2.65 2.02 16.20
N GLY A 176 -2.03 2.23 17.36
CA GLY A 176 -2.68 2.89 18.49
C GLY A 176 -2.95 4.34 18.13
N LYS A 177 -4.20 4.80 18.34
CA LYS A 177 -4.56 6.22 18.20
C LYS A 177 -3.54 7.04 18.98
N SER A 178 -2.77 7.88 18.29
CA SER A 178 -2.05 8.95 18.97
C SER A 178 -3.11 9.78 19.70
N ALA A 179 -3.00 9.82 21.03
CA ALA A 179 -3.74 10.76 21.84
C ALA A 179 -3.43 12.18 21.34
N THR A 180 -4.50 12.97 21.19
CA THR A 180 -4.59 14.44 21.16
C THR A 180 -3.47 15.22 20.46
#